data_AF-A0AAE1AYN3-F1
#
_entry.id   AF-A0AAE1AYN3-F1
#
_cell.length_a   1.000
_cell.length_b   1.000
_cell.length_c   1.000
_cell.angle_alpha   90.00
_cell.angle_beta   90.00
_cell.angle_gamma   90.00
#
_symmetry.space_group_name_H-M   'P 1'
#
loop_
_entity.id
_entity.type
_entity.pdbx_description
1 polymer ?
#
loop_
_entity_poly.entity_id
_entity_poly.type
_entity_poly.pdbx_seq_one_letter_code
_entity_poly.pdbx_strand_id
1 'polypeptide(L)'
;MSTTPSSDAANFVNIYQSHANFSQSDTSEPGVFSLDRVAIHKQAGYGRPFRKGMDDWRHYPTRFTVARDPFSRVLSSYLDKAYLPDFWMPQVLNIVQRLKLVNETFEEDFMRSHYDKMAAQYDPKFTASSTSTETSCGKYVTFAQFVTGILELDDPHWMPLSELCNPCQFNVTHLIYMETFTQDSRIILDRLGLDGFLDHQDKNSQVHKEFDMIVDYNFRKLSHDNYVKRCSSTRELAYRLWNNFRWRGYIDPEVAYIAPARDEMKFVRDNLMKQLAEARTSGLQNRTKLKAAQEEFRRQFYLTLSKDLFKKLEQKYALDFKFYGYEKLRDQLDSSILEKDDF
;
A
#
# COMPACT_ATOMS: atom_id res chain seq x y z
N MET A 1 14.91 36.10 26.63
CA MET A 1 13.66 36.82 26.30
C MET A 1 12.69 35.82 25.70
N SER A 2 11.53 35.70 26.34
CA SER A 2 10.48 34.72 26.07
C SER A 2 9.93 34.82 24.64
N THR A 3 10.10 33.77 23.83
CA THR A 3 9.42 33.62 22.54
C THR A 3 8.16 32.79 22.75
N THR A 4 7.01 33.45 22.71
CA THR A 4 5.69 32.82 22.62
C THR A 4 5.58 31.95 21.37
N PRO A 5 4.98 30.74 21.42
CA PRO A 5 4.73 29.92 20.24
C PRO A 5 3.77 30.61 19.26
N SER A 6 3.97 30.40 17.96
CA SER A 6 3.06 30.88 16.92
C SER A 6 1.67 30.22 17.03
N SER A 7 0.64 30.96 16.64
CA SER A 7 -0.79 30.62 16.75
C SER A 7 -1.21 29.30 16.10
N ASP A 8 -0.37 28.69 15.26
CA ASP A 8 -0.69 27.45 14.55
C ASP A 8 -0.34 26.19 15.37
N ALA A 9 0.70 26.25 16.21
CA ALA A 9 0.98 25.18 17.19
C ALA A 9 -0.08 25.15 18.30
N ALA A 10 -0.63 26.32 18.64
CA ALA A 10 -1.72 26.43 19.60
C ALA A 10 -3.02 25.78 19.09
N ASN A 11 -3.27 25.75 17.77
CA ASN A 11 -4.49 25.13 17.22
C ASN A 11 -4.46 23.60 17.22
N PHE A 12 -3.30 22.96 17.02
CA PHE A 12 -3.18 21.50 17.19
C PHE A 12 -3.28 21.09 18.66
N VAL A 13 -2.73 21.89 19.58
CA VAL A 13 -2.81 21.64 21.03
C VAL A 13 -4.22 21.96 21.59
N ASN A 14 -4.91 22.98 21.09
CA ASN A 14 -6.26 23.36 21.54
C ASN A 14 -7.35 22.35 21.16
N ILE A 15 -7.20 21.62 20.04
CA ILE A 15 -8.11 20.53 19.69
C ILE A 15 -8.08 19.44 20.78
N TYR A 16 -6.92 19.19 21.39
CA TYR A 16 -6.77 18.18 22.45
C TYR A 16 -7.01 18.72 23.86
N GLN A 17 -6.66 19.97 24.16
CA GLN A 17 -6.86 20.54 25.50
C GLN A 17 -8.34 20.83 25.84
N SER A 18 -9.21 21.01 24.84
CA SER A 18 -10.66 21.20 25.07
C SER A 18 -11.40 19.95 25.58
N HIS A 19 -10.72 18.79 25.63
CA HIS A 19 -11.29 17.53 26.14
C HIS A 19 -10.72 17.07 27.49
N ALA A 20 -9.73 17.76 28.06
CA ALA A 20 -9.03 17.33 29.27
C ALA A 20 -9.70 17.74 30.61
N ASN A 21 -11.01 18.04 30.60
CA ASN A 21 -11.79 18.29 31.82
C ASN A 21 -13.05 17.44 31.83
N PHE A 22 -12.90 16.13 31.94
CA PHE A 22 -14.00 15.26 32.39
C PHE A 22 -13.48 14.17 33.31
N SER A 23 -14.23 13.98 34.39
CA SER A 23 -13.89 13.21 35.58
C SER A 23 -13.59 11.73 35.32
N GLN A 24 -12.69 11.20 36.15
CA GLN A 24 -12.39 9.78 36.35
C GLN A 24 -13.65 8.89 36.38
N SER A 25 -13.92 8.18 35.29
CA SER A 25 -14.43 6.80 35.32
C SER A 25 -14.51 6.25 33.89
N ASP A 26 -13.89 5.09 33.69
CA ASP A 26 -13.91 4.22 32.51
C ASP A 26 -12.80 4.42 31.46
N THR A 27 -12.08 3.33 31.22
CA THR A 27 -10.75 3.25 30.62
C THR A 27 -10.81 2.96 29.13
N SER A 28 -10.90 3.99 28.30
CA SER A 28 -10.22 4.07 26.99
C SER A 28 -10.62 5.39 26.34
N GLU A 29 -9.85 6.46 26.57
CA GLU A 29 -9.95 7.60 25.68
C GLU A 29 -9.57 7.15 24.25
N PRO A 30 -10.27 7.63 23.21
CA PRO A 30 -9.90 7.37 21.84
C PRO A 30 -8.54 8.05 21.57
N GLY A 31 -7.44 7.31 21.72
CA GLY A 31 -6.12 7.80 21.37
C GLY A 31 -6.06 8.17 19.88
N VAL A 32 -5.06 8.93 19.44
CA VAL A 32 -4.90 9.40 18.04
C VAL A 32 -5.11 8.31 16.96
N PHE A 33 -4.94 7.03 17.31
CA PHE A 33 -5.14 5.86 16.46
C PHE A 33 -6.58 5.29 16.41
N SER A 34 -7.53 5.86 17.15
CA SER A 34 -8.94 5.45 17.13
C SER A 34 -9.75 6.19 16.04
N LEU A 35 -9.16 7.21 15.41
CA LEU A 35 -9.79 7.91 14.31
C LEU A 35 -9.79 7.02 13.08
N ASP A 36 -10.99 6.72 12.57
CA ASP A 36 -11.12 5.94 11.36
C ASP A 36 -10.53 6.70 10.15
N ARG A 37 -9.97 5.98 9.17
CA ARG A 37 -9.32 6.56 7.98
C ARG A 37 -10.20 7.59 7.25
N VAL A 38 -11.51 7.34 7.16
CA VAL A 38 -12.48 8.27 6.56
C VAL A 38 -12.66 9.51 7.42
N ALA A 39 -12.72 9.37 8.75
CA ALA A 39 -12.76 10.49 9.67
C ALA A 39 -11.51 11.37 9.54
N ILE A 40 -10.31 10.79 9.47
CA ILE A 40 -9.06 11.53 9.25
C ILE A 40 -9.11 12.29 7.92
N HIS A 41 -9.48 11.65 6.81
CA HIS A 41 -9.56 12.32 5.51
C HIS A 41 -10.63 13.43 5.46
N LYS A 42 -11.73 13.29 6.21
CA LYS A 42 -12.76 14.32 6.32
C LYS A 42 -12.36 15.48 7.23
N GLN A 43 -11.71 15.20 8.37
CA GLN A 43 -11.36 16.20 9.39
C GLN A 43 -10.05 16.94 9.08
N ALA A 44 -9.00 16.22 8.67
CA ALA A 44 -7.69 16.81 8.38
C ALA A 44 -7.58 17.36 6.95
N GLY A 45 -8.56 17.07 6.09
CA GLY A 45 -8.52 17.36 4.65
C GLY A 45 -7.42 16.58 3.92
N TYR A 46 -7.12 16.99 2.68
CA TYR A 46 -6.04 16.42 1.86
C TYR A 46 -4.69 17.14 2.04
N GLY A 47 -4.53 17.91 3.12
CA GLY A 47 -3.44 18.87 3.25
C GLY A 47 -3.53 20.02 2.23
N ARG A 48 -2.57 20.95 2.26
CA ARG A 48 -2.39 21.98 1.24
C ARG A 48 -0.98 21.90 0.66
N PRO A 49 -0.77 22.15 -0.65
CA PRO A 49 0.56 22.19 -1.23
C PRO A 49 1.44 23.23 -0.54
N PHE A 50 2.72 22.91 -0.33
CA PHE A 50 3.72 23.83 0.20
C PHE A 50 3.94 25.00 -0.78
N ARG A 51 3.92 26.22 -0.26
CA ARG A 51 4.14 27.46 -1.02
C ARG A 51 5.35 28.20 -0.46
N LYS A 52 6.49 28.13 -1.14
CA LYS A 52 7.77 28.73 -0.70
C LYS A 52 7.68 30.21 -0.25
N GLY A 53 6.75 30.99 -0.79
CA GLY A 53 6.55 32.41 -0.42
C GLY A 53 5.56 32.66 0.72
N MET A 54 4.71 31.69 1.09
CA MET A 54 3.73 31.81 2.18
C MET A 54 4.11 30.93 3.38
N ASP A 55 4.70 29.77 3.12
CA ASP A 55 5.05 28.77 4.12
C ASP A 55 6.52 28.93 4.49
N ASP A 56 6.79 29.95 5.31
CA ASP A 56 8.12 30.22 5.81
C ASP A 56 8.61 29.06 6.68
N TRP A 57 9.79 28.55 6.35
CA TRP A 57 10.51 27.50 7.06
C TRP A 57 10.73 27.82 8.55
N ARG A 58 10.66 29.10 8.96
CA ARG A 58 10.69 29.52 10.38
C ARG A 58 9.45 29.11 11.17
N HIS A 59 8.30 28.91 10.53
CA HIS A 59 7.06 28.47 11.20
C HIS A 59 6.93 26.95 11.32
N TYR A 60 7.71 26.20 10.54
CA TYR A 60 7.70 24.75 10.52
C TYR A 60 9.11 24.23 10.80
N PRO A 61 9.59 24.27 12.07
CA PRO A 61 10.95 23.85 12.41
C PRO A 61 11.16 22.34 12.17
N THR A 62 10.10 21.54 12.29
CA THR A 62 10.10 20.11 11.97
C THR A 62 9.43 19.89 10.62
N ARG A 63 10.23 19.53 9.62
CA ARG A 63 9.79 19.19 8.26
C ARG A 63 10.37 17.83 7.89
N PHE A 64 9.52 16.85 7.66
CA PHE A 64 9.98 15.51 7.31
C PHE A 64 9.34 15.03 6.02
N THR A 65 10.05 14.15 5.32
CA THR A 65 9.50 13.37 4.21
C THR A 65 9.64 11.89 4.56
N VAL A 66 8.68 11.10 4.11
CA VAL A 66 8.68 9.64 4.30
C VAL A 66 8.98 9.00 2.95
N ALA A 67 10.19 8.46 2.82
CA ALA A 67 10.64 7.72 1.66
C ALA A 67 10.35 6.23 1.80
N ARG A 68 10.31 5.54 0.67
CA ARG A 68 10.16 4.09 0.57
C ARG A 68 10.95 3.61 -0.63
N ASP A 69 11.49 2.39 -0.57
CA ASP A 69 12.11 1.76 -1.72
C ASP A 69 11.16 1.84 -2.94
N PRO A 70 11.58 2.50 -4.05
CA PRO A 70 10.70 2.75 -5.19
C PRO A 70 10.03 1.48 -5.73
N PHE A 71 10.77 0.37 -5.78
CA PHE A 71 10.22 -0.90 -6.24
C PHE A 71 9.19 -1.48 -5.25
N SER A 72 9.43 -1.41 -3.95
CA SER A 72 8.45 -1.81 -2.94
C SER A 72 7.19 -0.93 -3.00
N ARG A 73 7.34 0.35 -3.31
CA ARG A 73 6.24 1.31 -3.48
C ARG A 73 5.39 1.01 -4.71
N VAL A 74 6.01 0.71 -5.86
CA VAL A 74 5.31 0.32 -7.10
C VAL A 74 4.53 -0.98 -6.90
N LEU A 75 5.18 -2.01 -6.34
CA LEU A 75 4.51 -3.28 -6.07
C LEU A 75 3.35 -3.13 -5.08
N SER A 76 3.54 -2.35 -4.01
CA SER A 76 2.44 -2.09 -3.07
C SER A 76 1.29 -1.32 -3.71
N SER A 77 1.60 -0.38 -4.61
CA SER A 77 0.57 0.35 -5.35
C SER A 77 -0.23 -0.59 -6.25
N TYR A 78 0.44 -1.49 -6.97
CA TYR A 78 -0.26 -2.54 -7.72
C TYR A 78 -1.14 -3.39 -6.81
N LEU A 79 -0.60 -3.93 -5.71
CA LEU A 79 -1.32 -4.83 -4.82
C LEU A 79 -2.54 -4.19 -4.16
N ASP A 80 -2.44 -2.94 -3.72
CA ASP A 80 -3.52 -2.24 -3.02
C ASP A 80 -4.53 -1.60 -3.96
N LYS A 81 -4.08 -1.17 -5.15
CA LYS A 81 -4.88 -0.33 -6.06
C LYS A 81 -5.42 -1.07 -7.28
N ALA A 82 -4.62 -1.94 -7.87
CA ALA A 82 -4.98 -2.67 -9.08
C ALA A 82 -5.44 -4.10 -8.80
N TYR A 83 -4.75 -4.81 -7.90
CA TYR A 83 -5.12 -6.17 -7.53
C TYR A 83 -6.33 -6.21 -6.60
N LEU A 84 -6.36 -5.35 -5.59
CA LEU A 84 -7.56 -5.06 -4.79
C LEU A 84 -8.43 -4.00 -5.48
N PRO A 85 -9.75 -3.96 -5.25
CA PRO A 85 -10.69 -3.12 -5.98
C PRO A 85 -10.65 -1.64 -5.57
N ASP A 86 -9.49 -1.09 -5.25
CA ASP A 86 -9.40 0.29 -4.78
C ASP A 86 -9.39 1.31 -5.94
N PHE A 87 -8.69 1.01 -7.04
CA PHE A 87 -8.55 1.93 -8.18
C PHE A 87 -8.97 1.29 -9.50
N TRP A 88 -9.77 0.22 -9.46
CA TRP A 88 -10.29 -0.41 -10.68
C TRP A 88 -10.94 0.59 -11.63
N MET A 89 -11.61 1.62 -11.10
CA MET A 89 -12.16 2.73 -11.87
C MET A 89 -11.94 4.08 -11.13
N PRO A 90 -11.50 5.15 -11.83
CA PRO A 90 -11.17 5.22 -13.26
C PRO A 90 -9.74 4.77 -13.62
N GLN A 91 -8.83 4.72 -12.65
CA GLN A 91 -7.40 4.68 -12.94
C GLN A 91 -6.95 3.42 -13.69
N VAL A 92 -7.33 2.24 -13.19
CA VAL A 92 -6.92 0.99 -13.84
C VAL A 92 -7.63 0.79 -15.19
N LEU A 93 -8.87 1.28 -15.35
CA LEU A 93 -9.49 1.33 -16.68
C LEU A 93 -8.73 2.23 -17.65
N ASN A 94 -8.19 3.37 -17.21
CA ASN A 94 -7.34 4.21 -18.06
C ASN A 94 -6.07 3.47 -18.48
N ILE A 95 -5.46 2.70 -17.57
CA ILE A 95 -4.34 1.81 -17.90
C ILE A 95 -4.78 0.80 -18.98
N VAL A 96 -5.89 0.09 -18.78
CA VAL A 96 -6.41 -0.88 -19.76
C VAL A 96 -6.67 -0.24 -21.12
N GLN A 97 -7.23 0.97 -21.15
CA GLN A 97 -7.46 1.71 -22.41
C GLN A 97 -6.14 2.07 -23.08
N ARG A 98 -5.14 2.55 -22.31
CA ARG A 98 -3.81 2.87 -22.84
C ARG A 98 -3.10 1.63 -23.38
N LEU A 99 -3.25 0.49 -22.71
CA LEU A 99 -2.69 -0.79 -23.14
C LEU A 99 -3.23 -1.26 -24.50
N LYS A 100 -4.45 -0.87 -24.88
CA LYS A 100 -5.00 -1.16 -26.23
C LYS A 100 -4.36 -0.31 -27.33
N LEU A 101 -3.72 0.80 -26.97
CA LEU A 101 -3.07 1.71 -27.91
C LEU A 101 -1.59 1.38 -28.11
N VAL A 102 -0.95 0.76 -27.13
CA VAL A 102 0.43 0.28 -27.24
C VAL A 102 0.41 -1.12 -27.83
N ASN A 103 1.19 -1.35 -28.89
CA ASN A 103 1.29 -2.66 -29.53
C ASN A 103 2.31 -3.55 -28.79
N GLU A 104 2.19 -3.63 -27.46
CA GLU A 104 3.07 -4.42 -26.61
C GLU A 104 2.44 -5.80 -26.37
N THR A 105 3.21 -6.85 -26.65
CA THR A 105 2.81 -8.23 -26.38
C THR A 105 3.28 -8.62 -24.99
N PHE A 106 2.35 -9.04 -24.14
CA PHE A 106 2.66 -9.55 -22.82
C PHE A 106 2.69 -11.08 -22.87
N GLU A 107 3.81 -11.68 -22.47
CA GLU A 107 3.91 -13.13 -22.29
C GLU A 107 2.96 -13.61 -21.19
N GLU A 108 2.60 -14.90 -21.20
CA GLU A 108 1.86 -15.48 -20.09
C GLU A 108 2.74 -15.44 -18.83
N ASP A 109 2.27 -14.72 -17.81
CA ASP A 109 2.95 -14.58 -16.54
C ASP A 109 2.16 -15.28 -15.40
N PHE A 110 2.81 -15.46 -14.25
CA PHE A 110 2.17 -16.13 -13.12
C PHE A 110 0.90 -15.41 -12.62
N MET A 111 0.80 -14.09 -12.84
CA MET A 111 -0.39 -13.32 -12.48
C MET A 111 -1.55 -13.60 -13.43
N ARG A 112 -1.28 -13.80 -14.73
CA ARG A 112 -2.29 -14.24 -15.69
C ARG A 112 -2.85 -15.60 -15.29
N SER A 113 -1.99 -16.59 -15.02
CA SER A 113 -2.44 -17.91 -14.57
C SER A 113 -3.13 -17.85 -13.21
N HIS A 114 -2.71 -16.97 -12.29
CA HIS A 114 -3.39 -16.70 -11.03
C HIS A 114 -4.81 -16.18 -11.25
N TYR A 115 -4.97 -15.20 -12.14
CA TYR A 115 -6.26 -14.63 -12.48
C TYR A 115 -7.19 -15.63 -13.17
N ASP A 116 -6.68 -16.44 -14.08
CA ASP A 116 -7.47 -17.46 -14.79
C ASP A 116 -8.01 -18.50 -13.81
N LYS A 117 -7.19 -18.99 -12.87
CA LYS A 117 -7.62 -19.90 -11.79
C LYS A 117 -8.66 -19.25 -10.88
N MET A 118 -8.43 -18.01 -10.48
CA MET A 118 -9.35 -17.28 -9.62
C MET A 118 -10.70 -17.00 -10.30
N ALA A 119 -10.69 -16.65 -11.58
CA ALA A 119 -11.91 -16.42 -12.37
C ALA A 119 -12.72 -17.71 -12.51
N ALA A 120 -12.07 -18.82 -12.88
CA ALA A 120 -12.70 -20.13 -12.96
C ALA A 120 -13.35 -20.57 -11.63
N GLN A 121 -12.79 -20.16 -10.49
CA GLN A 121 -13.29 -20.53 -9.17
C GLN A 121 -14.39 -19.59 -8.63
N TYR A 122 -14.29 -18.29 -8.88
CA TYR A 122 -15.10 -17.29 -8.16
C TYR A 122 -15.92 -16.36 -9.04
N ASP A 123 -15.75 -16.42 -10.37
CA ASP A 123 -16.53 -15.66 -11.33
C ASP A 123 -17.47 -16.62 -12.11
N PRO A 124 -18.74 -16.74 -11.70
CA PRO A 124 -19.68 -17.65 -12.36
C PRO A 124 -20.00 -17.25 -13.80
N LYS A 125 -19.65 -16.03 -14.22
CA LYS A 125 -19.86 -15.52 -15.58
C LYS A 125 -18.63 -15.70 -16.46
N PHE A 126 -17.53 -16.20 -15.92
CA PHE A 126 -16.30 -16.38 -16.68
C PHE A 126 -16.43 -17.60 -17.61
N THR A 127 -16.61 -17.33 -18.91
CA THR A 127 -16.77 -18.36 -19.95
C THR A 127 -15.59 -18.38 -20.93
N ALA A 128 -14.64 -17.46 -20.80
CA ALA A 128 -13.48 -17.36 -21.68
C ALA A 128 -12.37 -18.34 -21.24
N SER A 129 -11.45 -18.65 -22.16
CA SER A 129 -10.26 -19.43 -21.83
C SER A 129 -9.22 -18.63 -21.04
N SER A 130 -9.22 -17.30 -21.15
CA SER A 130 -8.30 -16.42 -20.42
C SER A 130 -8.93 -15.08 -20.06
N THR A 131 -8.58 -14.59 -18.87
CA THR A 131 -8.96 -13.31 -18.28
C THR A 131 -8.39 -12.10 -19.01
N SER A 132 -7.43 -12.30 -19.93
CA SER A 132 -6.88 -11.24 -20.78
C SER A 132 -7.95 -10.55 -21.66
N THR A 133 -9.07 -11.24 -21.93
CA THR A 133 -10.17 -10.74 -22.74
C THR A 133 -11.15 -9.85 -21.97
N GLU A 134 -11.15 -9.92 -20.63
CA GLU A 134 -12.01 -9.10 -19.78
C GLU A 134 -11.32 -7.75 -19.52
N THR A 135 -11.91 -6.68 -20.04
CA THR A 135 -11.34 -5.32 -19.95
C THR A 135 -12.29 -4.30 -19.33
N SER A 136 -13.52 -4.71 -19.01
CA SER A 136 -14.59 -3.83 -18.53
C SER A 136 -14.51 -3.52 -17.05
N CYS A 137 -13.93 -4.44 -16.26
CA CYS A 137 -13.78 -4.28 -14.82
C CYS A 137 -12.38 -3.81 -14.41
N GLY A 138 -11.37 -4.01 -15.26
CA GLY A 138 -9.96 -3.70 -14.94
C GLY A 138 -9.36 -4.62 -13.87
N LYS A 139 -10.07 -5.68 -13.47
CA LYS A 139 -9.73 -6.51 -12.31
C LYS A 139 -8.64 -7.57 -12.55
N TYR A 140 -8.19 -7.70 -13.79
CA TYR A 140 -7.21 -8.69 -14.26
C TYR A 140 -6.00 -8.07 -14.96
N VAL A 141 -5.69 -6.81 -14.62
CA VAL A 141 -4.45 -6.17 -15.04
C VAL A 141 -3.29 -6.86 -14.31
N THR A 142 -2.32 -7.41 -15.04
CA THR A 142 -1.09 -7.99 -14.45
C THR A 142 -0.13 -6.90 -14.02
N PHE A 143 0.93 -7.29 -13.30
CA PHE A 143 1.93 -6.34 -12.86
C PHE A 143 2.69 -5.70 -14.03
N ALA A 144 3.06 -6.47 -15.06
CA ALA A 144 3.68 -5.93 -16.27
C ALA A 144 2.78 -4.91 -16.97
N GLN A 145 1.50 -5.24 -17.15
CA GLN A 145 0.50 -4.35 -17.74
C GLN A 145 0.31 -3.06 -16.91
N PHE A 146 0.30 -3.19 -15.58
CA PHE A 146 0.26 -2.04 -14.68
C PHE A 146 1.50 -1.17 -14.84
N VAL A 147 2.70 -1.76 -14.85
CA VAL A 147 3.98 -1.04 -15.02
C VAL A 147 4.02 -0.29 -16.35
N THR A 148 3.64 -0.92 -17.46
CA THR A 148 3.50 -0.25 -18.77
C THR A 148 2.56 0.95 -18.66
N GLY A 149 1.38 0.78 -18.04
CA GLY A 149 0.41 1.87 -17.91
C GLY A 149 0.92 3.04 -17.08
N ILE A 150 1.60 2.80 -15.96
CA ILE A 150 2.09 3.89 -15.08
C ILE A 150 3.31 4.63 -15.65
N LEU A 151 3.99 4.07 -16.66
CA LEU A 151 5.05 4.78 -17.37
C LEU A 151 4.49 5.85 -18.31
N GLU A 152 3.28 5.65 -18.82
CA GLU A 152 2.62 6.51 -19.79
C GLU A 152 1.60 7.49 -19.17
N LEU A 153 1.13 7.21 -17.96
CA LEU A 153 0.07 7.97 -17.30
C LEU A 153 0.59 8.71 -16.07
N ASP A 154 0.42 10.04 -16.09
CA ASP A 154 0.66 10.90 -14.93
C ASP A 154 -0.46 10.72 -13.91
N ASP A 155 -0.12 10.14 -12.77
CA ASP A 155 -1.02 10.03 -11.63
C ASP A 155 -0.21 10.05 -10.32
N PRO A 156 -0.57 10.92 -9.36
CA PRO A 156 0.17 11.08 -8.12
C PRO A 156 0.36 9.79 -7.31
N HIS A 157 -0.47 8.76 -7.50
CA HIS A 157 -0.37 7.52 -6.73
C HIS A 157 0.85 6.67 -7.10
N TRP A 158 1.46 6.89 -8.27
CA TRP A 158 2.67 6.20 -8.73
C TRP A 158 3.67 7.14 -9.44
N MET A 159 3.59 8.44 -9.21
CA MET A 159 4.67 9.39 -9.54
C MET A 159 5.84 9.28 -8.55
N PRO A 160 7.08 9.52 -8.97
CA PRO A 160 8.24 9.60 -8.08
C PRO A 160 8.00 10.54 -6.89
N LEU A 161 8.49 10.15 -5.71
CA LEU A 161 8.38 10.96 -4.50
C LEU A 161 9.14 12.29 -4.66
N SER A 162 10.27 12.30 -5.36
CA SER A 162 11.03 13.51 -5.68
C SER A 162 10.25 14.53 -6.52
N GLU A 163 9.24 14.09 -7.27
CA GLU A 163 8.32 14.97 -8.01
C GLU A 163 7.16 15.43 -7.13
N LEU A 164 6.56 14.52 -6.36
CA LEU A 164 5.43 14.83 -5.46
C LEU A 164 5.83 15.72 -4.29
N CYS A 165 7.02 15.49 -3.74
CA CYS A 165 7.58 16.17 -2.60
C CYS A 165 9.06 16.46 -2.87
N ASN A 166 9.32 17.53 -3.60
CA ASN A 166 10.68 17.94 -3.94
C ASN A 166 11.49 18.29 -2.66
N PRO A 167 12.50 17.48 -2.29
CA PRO A 167 13.20 17.67 -1.02
C PRO A 167 14.04 18.95 -0.98
N CYS A 168 14.48 19.44 -2.15
CA CYS A 168 15.22 20.69 -2.28
C CYS A 168 14.32 21.92 -2.06
N GLN A 169 13.05 21.86 -2.46
CA GLN A 169 12.09 22.94 -2.26
C GLN A 169 11.53 22.96 -0.85
N PHE A 170 11.23 21.78 -0.28
CA PHE A 170 10.63 21.67 1.05
C PHE A 170 11.65 21.88 2.20
N ASN A 171 12.95 21.84 1.89
CA ASN A 171 14.03 21.97 2.87
C ASN A 171 13.85 20.98 4.03
N VAL A 172 13.79 19.70 3.67
CA VAL A 172 13.56 18.57 4.58
C VAL A 172 14.60 18.59 5.69
N THR A 173 14.13 18.52 6.95
CA THR A 173 14.98 18.43 8.14
C THR A 173 15.19 17.00 8.62
N HIS A 174 14.25 16.10 8.30
CA HIS A 174 14.31 14.69 8.67
C HIS A 174 13.85 13.83 7.50
N LEU A 175 14.65 12.83 7.14
CA LEU A 175 14.27 11.79 6.21
C LEU A 175 13.86 10.56 7.01
N ILE A 176 12.62 10.11 6.81
CA ILE A 176 12.05 8.91 7.43
C ILE A 176 11.94 7.85 6.34
N TYR A 177 12.22 6.60 6.68
CA TYR A 177 12.01 5.48 5.77
C TYR A 177 10.85 4.62 6.22
N MET A 178 10.01 4.15 5.30
CA MET A 178 8.93 3.22 5.60
C MET A 178 9.45 1.92 6.24
N GLU A 179 10.65 1.50 5.86
CA GLU A 179 11.32 0.30 6.38
C GLU A 179 11.73 0.45 7.85
N THR A 180 11.99 1.68 8.33
CA THR A 180 12.38 2.01 9.71
C THR A 180 11.40 2.96 10.38
N PHE A 181 10.16 3.05 9.88
CA PHE A 181 9.21 4.11 10.23
C PHE A 181 9.01 4.28 11.74
N THR A 182 8.84 3.20 12.49
CA THR A 182 8.69 3.24 13.96
C THR A 182 9.92 3.82 14.65
N GLN A 183 11.12 3.45 14.20
CA GLN A 183 12.38 3.93 14.77
C GLN A 183 12.56 5.41 14.49
N ASP A 184 12.36 5.82 13.24
CA ASP A 184 12.54 7.21 12.82
C ASP A 184 11.49 8.14 13.45
N SER A 185 10.25 7.66 13.57
CA SER A 185 9.15 8.40 14.21
C SER A 185 9.42 8.67 15.68
N ARG A 186 10.05 7.74 16.41
CA ARG A 186 10.42 7.93 17.83
C ARG A 186 11.33 9.15 18.01
N ILE A 187 12.30 9.35 17.12
CA ILE A 187 13.23 10.49 17.18
C ILE A 187 12.48 11.81 17.03
N ILE A 188 11.49 11.87 16.14
CA ILE A 188 10.68 13.07 15.93
C ILE A 188 9.76 13.31 17.12
N LEU A 189 9.09 12.27 17.62
CA LEU A 189 8.18 12.37 18.77
C LEU A 189 8.92 12.80 20.04
N ASP A 190 10.12 12.26 20.29
CA ASP A 190 10.99 12.68 21.38
C ASP A 190 11.30 14.19 21.33
N ARG A 191 11.65 14.73 20.15
CA ARG A 191 11.86 16.18 19.94
C ARG A 191 10.61 17.03 20.19
N LEU A 192 9.43 16.44 20.10
CA LEU A 192 8.15 17.10 20.35
C LEU A 192 7.69 16.95 21.81
N GLY A 193 8.48 16.30 22.68
CA GLY A 193 8.08 15.98 24.07
C GLY A 193 6.94 14.95 24.13
N LEU A 194 6.87 14.08 23.11
CA LEU A 194 5.91 12.98 23.00
C LEU A 194 6.64 11.63 23.10
N ASP A 195 7.69 11.59 23.91
CA ASP A 195 8.38 10.36 24.26
C ASP A 195 7.41 9.34 24.89
N GLY A 196 7.66 8.06 24.67
CA GLY A 196 6.81 6.98 25.15
C GLY A 196 5.54 6.68 24.33
N PHE A 197 5.13 7.57 23.41
CA PHE A 197 3.90 7.38 22.62
C PHE A 197 3.87 6.10 21.77
N LEU A 198 5.05 5.57 21.41
CA LEU A 198 5.21 4.34 20.62
C LEU A 198 5.72 3.15 21.44
N ASP A 199 5.72 3.22 22.77
CA ASP A 199 6.31 2.17 23.62
C ASP A 199 5.44 0.93 23.71
N HIS A 200 4.12 1.08 23.53
CA HIS A 200 3.16 -0.02 23.57
C HIS A 200 2.74 -0.52 22.17
N GLN A 201 3.48 -0.16 21.13
CA GLN A 201 3.20 -0.63 19.76
C GLN A 201 3.93 -1.94 19.50
N ASP A 202 3.23 -3.06 19.73
CA ASP A 202 3.70 -4.38 19.30
C ASP A 202 3.61 -4.52 17.77
N LYS A 203 4.70 -4.99 17.15
CA LYS A 203 4.77 -5.20 15.69
C LYS A 203 3.71 -6.20 15.21
N ASN A 204 3.35 -7.19 16.03
CA ASN A 204 2.31 -8.14 15.63
C ASN A 204 0.90 -7.53 15.76
N SER A 205 0.63 -6.78 16.84
CA SER A 205 -0.58 -5.98 16.98
C SER A 205 -0.79 -5.03 15.80
N GLN A 206 0.28 -4.40 15.30
CA GLN A 206 0.22 -3.57 14.09
C GLN A 206 -0.28 -4.36 12.86
N VAL A 207 0.24 -5.57 12.63
CA VAL A 207 -0.21 -6.41 11.50
C VAL A 207 -1.68 -6.79 11.63
N HIS A 208 -2.17 -7.09 12.84
CA HIS A 208 -3.60 -7.36 13.06
C HIS A 208 -4.47 -6.13 12.77
N LYS A 209 -4.04 -4.93 13.20
CA LYS A 209 -4.74 -3.67 12.87
C LYS A 209 -4.75 -3.42 11.35
N GLU A 210 -3.67 -3.76 10.65
CA GLU A 210 -3.61 -3.67 9.19
C GLU A 210 -4.55 -4.68 8.51
N PHE A 211 -4.66 -5.92 9.03
CA PHE A 211 -5.68 -6.86 8.58
C PHE A 211 -7.07 -6.27 8.69
N ASP A 212 -7.45 -5.80 9.89
CA ASP A 212 -8.76 -5.19 10.13
C ASP A 212 -9.01 -4.02 9.17
N MET A 213 -8.08 -3.07 9.10
CA MET A 213 -8.22 -1.87 8.28
C MET A 213 -8.40 -2.19 6.79
N ILE A 214 -7.54 -3.04 6.22
CA ILE A 214 -7.54 -3.33 4.78
C ILE A 214 -8.73 -4.22 4.42
N VAL A 215 -9.05 -5.23 5.25
CA VAL A 215 -10.23 -6.09 5.04
C VAL A 215 -11.50 -5.25 5.13
N ASP A 216 -11.68 -4.46 6.19
CA ASP A 216 -12.88 -3.64 6.36
C ASP A 216 -13.06 -2.61 5.28
N TYR A 217 -11.98 -1.94 4.89
CA TYR A 217 -12.02 -0.98 3.80
C TYR A 217 -12.54 -1.63 2.52
N ASN A 218 -12.00 -2.78 2.15
CA ASN A 218 -12.35 -3.46 0.90
C ASN A 218 -13.75 -4.09 0.93
N PHE A 219 -14.16 -4.70 2.05
CA PHE A 219 -15.53 -5.20 2.20
C PHE A 219 -16.57 -4.08 2.25
N ARG A 220 -16.23 -2.93 2.84
CA ARG A 220 -17.05 -1.72 2.77
C ARG A 220 -17.17 -1.22 1.34
N LYS A 221 -16.06 -1.22 0.59
CA LYS A 221 -16.06 -0.85 -0.83
C LYS A 221 -16.94 -1.78 -1.65
N LEU A 222 -16.81 -3.10 -1.48
CA LEU A 222 -17.72 -4.08 -2.10
C LEU A 222 -19.19 -3.88 -1.70
N SER A 223 -19.49 -3.44 -0.49
CA SER A 223 -20.88 -3.21 -0.05
C SER A 223 -21.47 -1.86 -0.46
N HIS A 224 -20.66 -0.86 -0.83
CA HIS A 224 -21.15 0.50 -1.11
C HIS A 224 -20.89 0.97 -2.55
N ASP A 225 -19.86 0.44 -3.21
CA ASP A 225 -19.49 0.81 -4.58
C ASP A 225 -20.18 -0.13 -5.59
N ASN A 226 -21.13 0.42 -6.35
CA ASN A 226 -21.88 -0.33 -7.36
C ASN A 226 -21.00 -0.88 -8.49
N TYR A 227 -19.89 -0.20 -8.81
CA TYR A 227 -18.95 -0.69 -9.81
C TYR A 227 -18.24 -1.95 -9.30
N VAL A 228 -17.74 -1.90 -8.06
CA VAL A 228 -17.06 -3.05 -7.43
C VAL A 228 -18.02 -4.23 -7.23
N LYS A 229 -19.27 -3.98 -6.79
CA LYS A 229 -20.33 -5.02 -6.69
C LYS A 229 -20.58 -5.76 -7.98
N ARG A 230 -20.56 -5.03 -9.11
CA ARG A 230 -20.78 -5.62 -10.43
C ARG A 230 -19.60 -6.47 -10.87
N CYS A 231 -18.40 -6.08 -10.45
CA CYS A 231 -17.14 -6.65 -10.94
C CYS A 231 -16.57 -7.76 -10.06
N SER A 232 -16.99 -7.92 -8.81
CA SER A 232 -16.42 -8.92 -7.91
C SER A 232 -17.47 -9.55 -6.99
N SER A 233 -17.20 -10.78 -6.55
CA SER A 233 -17.97 -11.47 -5.51
C SER A 233 -17.28 -11.36 -4.15
N THR A 234 -18.04 -11.64 -3.07
CA THR A 234 -17.51 -11.66 -1.70
C THR A 234 -16.33 -12.63 -1.56
N ARG A 235 -16.44 -13.84 -2.13
CA ARG A 235 -15.39 -14.85 -2.07
C ARG A 235 -14.17 -14.49 -2.91
N GLU A 236 -14.38 -13.92 -4.08
CA GLU A 236 -13.27 -13.42 -4.91
C GLU A 236 -12.48 -12.35 -4.13
N LEU A 237 -13.18 -11.39 -3.50
CA LEU A 237 -12.53 -10.36 -2.71
C LEU A 237 -11.72 -10.95 -1.54
N ALA A 238 -12.30 -11.91 -0.81
CA ALA A 238 -11.61 -12.57 0.29
C ALA A 238 -10.36 -13.32 -0.17
N TYR A 239 -10.44 -14.02 -1.31
CA TYR A 239 -9.31 -14.69 -1.93
C TYR A 239 -8.20 -13.70 -2.36
N ARG A 240 -8.57 -12.54 -2.91
CA ARG A 240 -7.62 -11.47 -3.22
C ARG A 240 -6.96 -10.93 -1.95
N LEU A 241 -7.72 -10.61 -0.91
CA LEU A 241 -7.18 -10.13 0.36
C LEU A 241 -6.19 -11.14 0.97
N TRP A 242 -6.54 -12.43 0.99
CA TRP A 242 -5.62 -13.48 1.43
C TRP A 242 -4.28 -13.45 0.70
N ASN A 243 -4.31 -13.45 -0.64
CA ASN A 243 -3.08 -13.48 -1.44
C ASN A 243 -2.29 -12.17 -1.34
N ASN A 244 -2.97 -11.01 -1.21
CA ASN A 244 -2.30 -9.73 -0.94
C ASN A 244 -1.47 -9.83 0.36
N PHE A 245 -2.04 -10.34 1.46
CA PHE A 245 -1.30 -10.52 2.72
C PHE A 245 -0.22 -11.60 2.64
N ARG A 246 -0.47 -12.69 1.91
CA ARG A 246 0.51 -13.75 1.67
C ARG A 246 1.73 -13.23 0.93
N TRP A 247 1.54 -12.51 -0.18
CA TRP A 247 2.62 -11.96 -0.99
C TRP A 247 3.42 -10.87 -0.27
N ARG A 248 2.79 -10.17 0.69
CA ARG A 248 3.47 -9.21 1.57
C ARG A 248 4.25 -9.85 2.71
N GLY A 249 4.22 -11.17 2.86
CA GLY A 249 4.87 -11.87 3.96
C GLY A 249 4.19 -11.62 5.31
N TYR A 250 2.88 -11.34 5.32
CA TYR A 250 2.17 -11.15 6.59
C TYR A 250 1.75 -12.49 7.18
N ILE A 251 1.43 -13.48 6.35
CA ILE A 251 0.94 -14.79 6.78
C ILE A 251 1.80 -15.92 6.19
N ASP A 252 1.71 -17.09 6.81
CA ASP A 252 2.44 -18.30 6.39
C ASP A 252 2.28 -18.57 4.87
N PRO A 253 3.39 -18.64 4.11
CA PRO A 253 3.32 -18.85 2.66
C PRO A 253 2.84 -20.25 2.26
N GLU A 254 2.81 -21.23 3.16
CA GLU A 254 2.38 -22.61 2.84
C GLU A 254 0.91 -22.88 3.17
N VAL A 255 0.26 -21.99 3.92
CA VAL A 255 -1.16 -22.13 4.22
C VAL A 255 -1.98 -21.63 3.03
N ALA A 256 -2.92 -22.44 2.58
CA ALA A 256 -3.87 -22.08 1.54
C ALA A 256 -5.15 -21.49 2.14
N TYR A 257 -5.76 -20.54 1.44
CA TYR A 257 -7.08 -20.03 1.81
C TYR A 257 -8.17 -21.07 1.54
N ILE A 258 -9.06 -21.25 2.51
CA ILE A 258 -10.21 -22.14 2.39
C ILE A 258 -11.47 -21.27 2.32
N ALA A 259 -12.03 -21.09 1.12
CA ALA A 259 -13.25 -20.30 0.97
C ALA A 259 -14.46 -21.01 1.62
N PRO A 260 -15.27 -20.32 2.45
CA PRO A 260 -16.41 -20.95 3.11
C PRO A 260 -17.55 -21.25 2.12
N ALA A 261 -18.27 -22.36 2.35
CA ALA A 261 -19.42 -22.77 1.55
C ALA A 261 -20.65 -21.85 1.65
N ARG A 262 -20.75 -21.02 2.69
CA ARG A 262 -21.73 -19.94 2.81
C ARG A 262 -21.17 -18.65 2.20
N ASP A 263 -21.91 -18.04 1.26
CA ASP A 263 -21.50 -16.81 0.55
C ASP A 263 -22.21 -15.56 1.12
N GLU A 264 -22.26 -15.46 2.45
CA GLU A 264 -22.78 -14.27 3.12
C GLU A 264 -21.61 -13.36 3.48
N MET A 265 -21.70 -12.08 3.13
CA MET A 265 -20.60 -11.11 3.27
C MET A 265 -19.97 -11.09 4.66
N LYS A 266 -20.79 -10.97 5.71
CA LYS A 266 -20.30 -10.95 7.10
C LYS A 266 -19.60 -12.25 7.45
N PHE A 267 -20.19 -13.39 7.09
CA PHE A 267 -19.63 -14.70 7.37
C PHE A 267 -18.29 -14.93 6.66
N VAL A 268 -18.19 -14.56 5.37
CA VAL A 268 -16.94 -14.68 4.60
C VAL A 268 -15.85 -13.76 5.18
N ARG A 269 -16.20 -12.52 5.54
CA ARG A 269 -15.27 -11.57 6.19
C ARG A 269 -14.72 -12.15 7.49
N ASP A 270 -15.60 -12.59 8.38
CA ASP A 270 -15.20 -13.08 9.71
C ASP A 270 -14.39 -14.38 9.59
N ASN A 271 -14.74 -15.25 8.63
CA ASN A 271 -13.97 -16.45 8.32
C ASN A 271 -12.57 -16.12 7.76
N LEU A 272 -12.45 -15.14 6.87
CA LEU A 272 -11.16 -14.65 6.38
C LEU A 272 -10.30 -14.12 7.53
N MET A 273 -10.85 -13.25 8.38
CA MET A 273 -10.12 -12.67 9.53
C MET A 273 -9.60 -13.75 10.47
N LYS A 274 -10.41 -14.79 10.73
CA LYS A 274 -9.99 -15.95 11.53
C LYS A 274 -8.80 -16.68 10.88
N GLN A 275 -8.90 -17.02 9.60
CA GLN A 275 -7.83 -17.72 8.89
C GLN A 275 -6.55 -16.88 8.80
N LEU A 276 -6.66 -15.55 8.63
CA LEU A 276 -5.49 -14.66 8.62
C LEU A 276 -4.76 -14.66 9.96
N ALA A 277 -5.48 -14.65 11.09
CA ALA A 277 -4.89 -14.72 12.41
C ALA A 277 -4.18 -16.06 12.66
N GLU A 278 -4.79 -17.18 12.23
CA GLU A 278 -4.21 -18.52 12.33
C GLU A 278 -2.94 -18.64 11.47
N ALA A 279 -3.00 -18.22 10.20
CA ALA A 279 -1.85 -18.26 9.29
C ALA A 279 -0.74 -17.28 9.69
N ARG A 280 -1.07 -16.14 10.31
CA ARG A 280 -0.07 -15.26 10.94
C ARG A 280 0.66 -15.98 12.06
N THR A 281 -0.10 -16.63 12.95
CA THR A 281 0.46 -17.37 14.09
C THR A 281 1.40 -18.48 13.63
N SER A 282 1.01 -19.25 12.61
CA SER A 282 1.87 -20.26 11.97
C SER A 282 3.14 -19.64 11.38
N GLY A 283 3.00 -18.59 10.56
CA GLY A 283 4.14 -17.96 9.89
C GLY A 283 5.16 -17.34 10.87
N LEU A 284 4.70 -16.87 12.03
CA LEU A 284 5.58 -16.35 13.09
C LEU A 284 6.47 -17.42 13.74
N GLN A 285 6.13 -18.70 13.62
CA GLN A 285 6.98 -19.81 14.06
C GLN A 285 8.25 -19.93 13.20
N ASN A 286 8.22 -19.42 11.96
CA ASN A 286 9.38 -19.37 11.07
C ASN A 286 9.49 -18.04 10.31
N ARG A 287 9.91 -16.99 11.04
CA ARG A 287 10.06 -15.64 10.50
C ARG A 287 11.04 -15.55 9.32
N THR A 288 12.09 -16.37 9.31
CA THR A 288 13.06 -16.41 8.22
C THR A 288 12.40 -16.88 6.93
N LYS A 289 11.60 -17.94 6.99
CA LYS A 289 10.83 -18.44 5.85
C LYS A 289 9.80 -17.42 5.36
N LEU A 290 9.12 -16.76 6.30
CA LEU A 290 8.14 -15.71 5.97
C LEU A 290 8.79 -14.56 5.18
N LYS A 291 9.97 -14.11 5.64
CA LYS A 291 10.75 -13.07 4.96
C LYS A 291 11.27 -13.55 3.59
N ALA A 292 11.81 -14.76 3.51
CA ALA A 292 12.30 -15.32 2.24
C ALA A 292 11.17 -15.46 1.21
N ALA A 293 9.97 -15.88 1.64
CA ALA A 293 8.81 -15.96 0.76
C ALA A 293 8.35 -14.58 0.27
N GLN A 294 8.36 -13.56 1.14
CA GLN A 294 8.09 -12.17 0.76
C GLN A 294 9.06 -11.68 -0.33
N GLU A 295 10.36 -11.93 -0.13
CA GLU A 295 11.41 -11.55 -1.09
C GLU A 295 11.23 -12.27 -2.43
N GLU A 296 10.93 -13.58 -2.40
CA GLU A 296 10.68 -14.37 -3.60
C GLU A 296 9.41 -13.92 -4.34
N PHE A 297 8.29 -13.66 -3.64
CA PHE A 297 7.09 -13.14 -4.28
C PHE A 297 7.36 -11.79 -4.95
N ARG A 298 8.05 -10.88 -4.26
CA ARG A 298 8.47 -9.60 -4.85
C ARG A 298 9.30 -9.85 -6.11
N ARG A 299 10.28 -10.76 -6.06
CA ARG A 299 11.11 -11.11 -7.22
C ARG A 299 10.26 -11.62 -8.39
N GLN A 300 9.32 -12.54 -8.15
CA GLN A 300 8.43 -13.09 -9.18
C GLN A 300 7.61 -12.02 -9.90
N PHE A 301 7.12 -11.01 -9.18
CA PHE A 301 6.46 -9.85 -9.80
C PHE A 301 7.39 -9.13 -10.77
N TYR A 302 8.61 -8.81 -10.35
CA TYR A 302 9.55 -8.08 -11.20
C TYR A 302 10.10 -8.90 -12.37
N LEU A 303 10.17 -10.24 -12.24
CA LEU A 303 10.52 -11.13 -13.35
C LEU A 303 9.48 -11.18 -14.47
N THR A 304 8.27 -10.66 -14.25
CA THR A 304 7.25 -10.50 -15.31
C THR A 304 7.56 -9.33 -16.24
N LEU A 305 8.48 -8.44 -15.87
CA LEU A 305 8.85 -7.29 -16.69
C LEU A 305 9.91 -7.70 -17.72
N SER A 306 9.75 -7.26 -18.97
CA SER A 306 10.83 -7.34 -19.95
C SER A 306 12.03 -6.49 -19.50
N LYS A 307 13.24 -6.80 -19.98
CA LYS A 307 14.44 -5.99 -19.69
C LYS A 307 14.23 -4.51 -20.00
N ASP A 308 13.64 -4.20 -21.15
CA ASP A 308 13.34 -2.82 -21.56
C ASP A 308 12.34 -2.15 -20.61
N LEU A 309 11.26 -2.86 -20.25
CA LEU A 309 10.25 -2.34 -19.33
C LEU A 309 10.82 -2.09 -17.93
N PHE A 310 11.66 -3.00 -17.42
CA PHE A 310 12.36 -2.82 -16.15
C PHE A 310 13.32 -1.62 -16.18
N LYS A 311 14.09 -1.45 -17.26
CA LYS A 311 14.98 -0.29 -17.41
C LYS A 311 14.22 1.04 -17.49
N LYS A 312 13.08 1.08 -18.19
CA LYS A 312 12.20 2.27 -18.19
C LYS A 312 11.65 2.57 -16.80
N LEU A 313 11.28 1.55 -16.04
CA LEU A 313 10.85 1.70 -14.66
C LEU A 313 11.97 2.26 -13.77
N GLU A 314 13.19 1.73 -13.89
CA GLU A 314 14.37 2.27 -13.19
C GLU A 314 14.60 3.75 -13.50
N GLN A 315 14.50 4.12 -14.77
CA GLN A 315 14.67 5.50 -15.23
C GLN A 315 13.60 6.43 -14.64
N LYS A 316 12.33 6.00 -14.62
CA LYS A 316 11.23 6.78 -14.00
C LYS A 316 11.55 7.14 -12.54
N TYR A 317 12.19 6.24 -11.80
CA TYR A 317 12.49 6.42 -10.38
C TYR A 317 13.94 6.79 -10.06
N ALA A 318 14.76 7.12 -11.08
CA ALA A 318 16.19 7.33 -10.92
C ALA A 318 16.55 8.37 -9.84
N LEU A 319 15.80 9.48 -9.78
CA LEU A 319 15.99 10.52 -8.77
C LEU A 319 15.63 10.05 -7.36
N ASP A 320 14.58 9.24 -7.20
CA ASP A 320 14.20 8.71 -5.89
C ASP A 320 15.27 7.75 -5.36
N PHE A 321 15.82 6.88 -6.22
CA PHE A 321 16.92 6.01 -5.83
C PHE A 321 18.10 6.82 -5.29
N LYS A 322 18.46 7.91 -5.97
CA LYS A 322 19.60 8.75 -5.61
C LYS A 322 19.35 9.65 -4.40
N PHE A 323 18.20 10.31 -4.32
CA PHE A 323 17.90 11.24 -3.23
C PHE A 323 17.67 10.53 -1.90
N TYR A 324 17.18 9.29 -1.94
CA TYR A 324 16.79 8.57 -0.74
C TYR A 324 17.72 7.39 -0.40
N GLY A 325 18.77 7.14 -1.19
CA GLY A 325 19.80 6.15 -0.86
C GLY A 325 19.40 4.70 -1.10
N TYR A 326 18.61 4.44 -2.16
CA TYR A 326 18.09 3.12 -2.50
C TYR A 326 18.85 2.43 -3.65
N GLU A 327 19.99 2.97 -4.10
CA GLU A 327 20.76 2.43 -5.21
C GLU A 327 21.20 0.99 -4.98
N LYS A 328 21.63 0.65 -3.76
CA LYS A 328 22.03 -0.73 -3.43
C LYS A 328 20.87 -1.72 -3.59
N LEU A 329 19.66 -1.35 -3.17
CA LEU A 329 18.49 -2.22 -3.30
C LEU A 329 18.05 -2.35 -4.77
N ARG A 330 18.20 -1.26 -5.54
CA ARG A 330 18.00 -1.28 -7.00
C ARG A 330 18.93 -2.29 -7.65
N ASP A 331 20.24 -2.14 -7.42
CA ASP A 331 21.28 -2.96 -8.07
C ASP A 331 21.14 -4.45 -7.72
N GLN A 332 20.71 -4.77 -6.49
CA GLN A 332 20.42 -6.14 -6.09
C GLN A 332 19.27 -6.75 -6.91
N LEU A 333 18.18 -6.00 -7.11
CA LEU A 333 17.05 -6.49 -7.88
C LEU A 333 17.37 -6.55 -9.38
N ASP A 334 18.05 -5.53 -9.92
CA ASP A 334 18.50 -5.50 -11.32
C ASP A 334 19.36 -6.72 -11.66
N SER A 335 20.38 -7.00 -10.83
CA SER A 335 21.25 -8.17 -11.01
C SER A 335 20.43 -9.46 -11.07
N SER A 336 19.46 -9.63 -10.16
CA SER A 336 18.62 -10.84 -10.11
C SER A 336 17.68 -11.03 -11.32
N ILE A 337 17.38 -9.94 -12.05
CA ILE A 337 16.54 -9.97 -13.25
C ILE A 337 17.41 -10.23 -14.48
N LEU A 338 18.60 -9.64 -14.55
CA LEU A 338 19.52 -9.82 -15.67
C LEU A 338 20.04 -11.27 -15.78
N GLU A 339 20.20 -11.97 -14.65
CA GLU A 339 20.56 -13.40 -14.60
C GLU A 339 19.51 -14.35 -15.25
N LYS A 340 18.28 -13.88 -15.51
CA LYS A 340 17.19 -14.67 -16.12
C LYS A 340 17.50 -15.12 -17.56
N ASP A 341 18.37 -14.39 -18.27
CA ASP A 341 18.54 -14.53 -19.73
C ASP A 341 19.86 -15.23 -20.13
N ASP A 342 20.66 -15.68 -19.17
CA ASP A 342 21.90 -16.44 -19.41
C ASP A 342 21.70 -17.98 -19.40
N PHE A 343 20.44 -18.45 -19.41
CA PHE A 343 20.08 -19.88 -19.42
C PHE A 343 19.10 -20.26 -20.52
#